data_AF-X1F6N9-F1
#
_entry.id   AF-X1F6N9-F1
#
_cell.length_a   1.000
_cell.length_b   1.000
_cell.length_c   1.000
_cell.angle_alpha   90.00
_cell.angle_beta   90.00
_cell.angle_gamma   90.00
#
_symmetry.space_group_name_H-M   'P 1'
#
loop_
_entity.id
_entity.type
_entity.pdbx_description
1 polymer ?
#
loop_
_entity_poly.entity_id
_entity_poly.type
_entity_poly.pdbx_seq_one_letter_code
_entity_poly.pdbx_strand_id
1 'polypeptide(L)'
;MPDEFDFKNYKSMEEYSQTIEGTKYLHDLYLRAINHPVRREILEIINKSFDKKISKKELLKELIEKNVIKEENQLVYNIDYLLKAFCIKSIEDDESNEIFYEITQSGKVIEYLE
;
A
#
# COMPACT_ATOMS: atom_id res chain seq x y z
N MET A 1 -11.47 -2.55 -15.49
CA MET A 1 -11.26 -3.32 -14.24
C MET A 1 -11.59 -4.75 -14.61
N PRO A 2 -10.78 -5.77 -14.28
CA PRO A 2 -11.28 -7.14 -14.35
C PRO A 2 -12.54 -7.17 -13.49
N ASP A 3 -13.66 -7.58 -14.06
CA ASP A 3 -14.92 -7.63 -13.32
C ASP A 3 -14.82 -8.76 -12.28
N GLU A 4 -15.59 -8.69 -11.18
CA GLU A 4 -15.69 -9.79 -10.19
C GLU A 4 -15.92 -11.18 -10.83
N PHE A 5 -16.41 -11.19 -12.07
CA PHE A 5 -16.60 -12.36 -12.91
C PHE A 5 -15.31 -13.09 -13.32
N ASP A 6 -14.18 -12.39 -13.49
CA ASP A 6 -12.90 -13.00 -13.90
C ASP A 6 -12.24 -13.80 -12.75
N PHE A 7 -12.65 -13.54 -11.51
CA PHE A 7 -12.11 -14.20 -10.31
C PHE A 7 -12.83 -15.50 -9.94
N LYS A 8 -13.94 -15.84 -10.60
CA LYS A 8 -14.74 -17.05 -10.27
C LYS A 8 -13.99 -18.38 -10.40
N ASN A 9 -12.88 -18.40 -11.13
CA ASN A 9 -12.11 -19.61 -11.40
C ASN A 9 -10.92 -19.83 -10.46
N TYR A 10 -10.61 -18.89 -9.56
CA TYR A 10 -9.44 -18.95 -8.69
C TYR A 10 -9.86 -18.80 -7.23
N LYS A 11 -9.27 -19.59 -6.34
CA LYS A 11 -9.64 -19.62 -4.92
C LYS A 11 -8.98 -18.50 -4.11
N SER A 12 -7.90 -17.92 -4.61
CA SER A 12 -7.19 -16.83 -3.95
C SER A 12 -6.41 -15.94 -4.93
N MET A 13 -6.01 -14.76 -4.46
CA MET A 13 -5.14 -13.84 -5.20
C MET A 13 -3.76 -14.45 -5.50
N GLU A 14 -3.26 -15.32 -4.61
CA GLU A 14 -2.03 -16.08 -4.80
C GLU A 14 -2.14 -17.15 -5.88
N GLU A 15 -3.30 -17.78 -6.05
CA GLU A 15 -3.52 -18.73 -7.15
C GLU A 15 -3.65 -17.97 -8.48
N TYR A 16 -4.38 -16.84 -8.48
CA TYR A 16 -4.54 -16.01 -9.66
C TYR A 16 -3.21 -15.41 -10.14
N SER A 17 -2.33 -14.98 -9.22
CA SER A 17 -1.04 -14.37 -9.58
C SER A 17 -0.10 -15.29 -10.37
N GLN A 18 -0.29 -16.62 -10.29
CA GLN A 18 0.48 -17.60 -11.05
C GLN A 18 0.11 -17.65 -12.54
N THR A 19 -1.00 -17.03 -12.93
CA THR A 19 -1.42 -16.90 -14.32
C THR A 19 -0.76 -15.71 -15.01
N ILE A 20 -0.76 -15.71 -16.35
CA ILE A 20 -0.26 -14.59 -17.14
C ILE A 20 -1.12 -13.34 -16.88
N GLU A 21 -2.43 -13.51 -16.83
CA GLU A 21 -3.41 -12.45 -16.57
C GLU A 21 -3.22 -11.86 -15.17
N GLY A 22 -3.08 -12.70 -14.15
CA GLY A 22 -2.86 -12.26 -12.77
C GLY A 22 -1.51 -11.61 -12.56
N THR A 23 -0.45 -12.13 -13.19
CA THR A 23 0.86 -11.46 -13.21
C THR A 23 0.75 -10.07 -13.85
N LYS A 24 0.10 -9.96 -15.02
CA LYS A 24 -0.12 -8.68 -15.70
C LYS A 24 -0.93 -7.70 -14.84
N TYR A 25 -2.00 -8.18 -14.21
CA TYR A 25 -2.82 -7.38 -13.32
C TYR A 25 -2.00 -6.83 -12.14
N LEU A 26 -1.18 -7.68 -11.50
CA LEU A 26 -0.33 -7.27 -10.39
C LEU A 26 0.74 -6.26 -10.81
N HIS A 27 1.35 -6.44 -11.98
CA HIS A 27 2.29 -5.45 -12.50
C HIS A 27 1.62 -4.10 -12.76
N ASP A 28 0.44 -4.08 -13.38
CA ASP A 28 -0.31 -2.85 -13.63
C ASP A 28 -0.74 -2.18 -12.31
N LEU A 29 -1.16 -2.97 -11.33
CA LEU A 29 -1.51 -2.49 -10.00
C LEU A 29 -0.30 -1.87 -9.30
N TYR A 30 0.83 -2.56 -9.30
CA TYR A 30 2.09 -2.09 -8.74
C TYR A 30 2.56 -0.79 -9.41
N LEU A 31 2.60 -0.74 -10.74
CA LEU A 31 3.00 0.46 -11.49
C LEU A 31 2.12 1.67 -11.13
N ARG A 32 0.81 1.47 -10.98
CA ARG A 32 -0.12 2.51 -10.54
C ARG A 32 0.04 2.90 -9.07
N ALA A 33 0.46 1.95 -8.22
CA ALA A 33 0.73 2.22 -6.81
C ALA A 33 1.92 3.16 -6.66
N ILE A 34 3.03 2.84 -7.34
CA ILE A 34 4.29 3.59 -7.24
C ILE A 34 4.26 4.91 -8.03
N ASN A 35 3.46 5.03 -9.09
CA ASN A 35 3.38 6.25 -9.91
C ASN A 35 2.23 7.17 -9.47
N HIS A 36 2.05 7.34 -8.16
CA HIS A 36 1.06 8.25 -7.60
C HIS A 36 1.67 9.10 -6.48
N PRO A 37 1.60 10.44 -6.55
CA PRO A 37 2.38 11.33 -5.67
C PRO A 37 2.06 11.12 -4.18
N VAL A 38 0.78 11.04 -3.82
CA VAL A 38 0.36 10.79 -2.43
C VAL A 38 0.85 9.43 -1.93
N ARG A 39 0.86 8.41 -2.79
CA ARG A 39 1.28 7.06 -2.40
C ARG A 39 2.78 6.98 -2.23
N ARG A 40 3.55 7.66 -3.10
CA ARG A 40 5.00 7.83 -2.93
C ARG A 40 5.32 8.51 -1.61
N GLU A 41 4.64 9.60 -1.29
CA GLU A 41 4.88 10.29 -0.02
C GLU A 41 4.54 9.41 1.20
N ILE A 42 3.45 8.65 1.15
CA ILE A 42 3.13 7.65 2.18
C ILE A 42 4.28 6.64 2.34
N LEU A 43 4.76 6.07 1.22
CA LEU A 43 5.87 5.11 1.24
C LEU A 43 7.16 5.76 1.77
N GLU A 44 7.44 7.01 1.43
CA GLU A 44 8.60 7.75 1.93
C GLU A 44 8.54 7.96 3.43
N ILE A 45 7.38 8.35 3.96
CA ILE A 45 7.16 8.54 5.40
C ILE A 45 7.39 7.22 6.14
N ILE A 46 6.74 6.14 5.70
CA ILE A 46 6.92 4.81 6.31
C ILE A 46 8.38 4.37 6.22
N ASN A 47 9.07 4.63 5.11
CA ASN A 47 10.47 4.28 4.97
C ASN A 47 11.40 5.15 5.83
N LYS A 48 11.05 6.40 6.11
CA LYS A 48 11.88 7.29 6.94
C LYS A 48 11.68 7.07 8.44
N SER A 49 10.62 6.38 8.85
CA SER A 49 10.37 6.09 10.27
C SER A 49 11.45 5.16 10.86
N PHE A 50 11.75 5.34 12.16
CA PHE A 50 12.88 4.71 12.84
C PHE A 50 12.89 3.18 12.71
N ASP A 51 11.72 2.54 12.90
CA ASP A 51 11.56 1.09 12.81
C ASP A 51 11.01 0.62 11.44
N LYS A 52 11.01 1.49 10.42
CA LYS A 52 10.35 1.25 9.11
C LYS A 52 8.86 0.89 9.24
N LYS A 53 8.29 1.26 10.38
CA LYS A 53 6.91 1.05 10.83
C LYS A 53 6.34 2.38 11.31
N ILE A 54 5.06 2.61 11.09
CA ILE A 54 4.37 3.81 11.58
C ILE A 54 2.93 3.45 11.94
N SER A 55 2.40 4.05 13.01
CA SER A 55 0.99 3.86 13.35
C SER A 55 0.09 4.58 12.34
N LYS A 56 -1.15 4.09 12.15
CA LYS A 56 -2.14 4.79 11.30
C LYS A 56 -2.34 6.25 11.73
N LYS A 57 -2.39 6.51 13.04
CA LYS A 57 -2.62 7.84 13.62
C LYS A 57 -1.47 8.79 13.32
N GLU A 58 -0.23 8.32 13.50
CA GLU A 58 0.97 9.10 13.23
C GLU A 58 1.13 9.40 11.73
N LEU A 59 0.91 8.41 10.88
CA LEU A 59 0.94 8.58 9.43
C LEU A 59 -0.10 9.61 8.95
N LEU A 60 -1.33 9.53 9.47
CA LEU A 60 -2.38 10.52 9.17
C LEU A 60 -1.95 11.92 9.57
N LYS A 61 -1.40 12.07 10.78
CA LYS A 61 -0.92 13.35 11.30
C LYS A 61 0.16 13.94 10.39
N GLU A 62 1.20 13.18 10.06
CA GLU A 62 2.29 13.67 9.21
C GLU A 62 1.81 14.10 7.83
N LEU A 63 0.91 13.34 7.20
CA LEU A 63 0.42 13.66 5.86
C LEU A 63 -0.45 14.92 5.85
N ILE A 64 -1.23 15.16 6.91
CA ILE A 64 -2.00 16.40 7.06
C ILE A 64 -1.07 17.59 7.31
N GLU A 65 -0.08 17.44 8.21
CA GLU A 65 0.91 18.50 8.51
C GLU A 65 1.71 18.90 7.27
N LYS A 66 2.02 17.94 6.39
CA LYS A 66 2.68 18.16 5.09
C LYS A 66 1.74 18.65 3.99
N ASN A 67 0.44 18.82 4.25
CA ASN A 67 -0.60 19.16 3.26
C ASN A 67 -0.69 18.18 2.07
N VAL A 68 -0.35 16.91 2.28
CA VAL A 68 -0.38 15.86 1.25
C VAL A 68 -1.81 15.33 1.08
N ILE A 69 -2.54 15.23 2.19
CA ILE A 69 -3.97 14.89 2.24
C ILE A 69 -4.70 15.84 3.19
N LYS A 70 -6.03 15.87 3.09
CA LYS A 70 -6.93 16.70 3.91
C LYS A 70 -7.75 15.89 4.91
N GLU A 71 -8.08 14.65 4.57
CA GLU A 71 -9.04 13.84 5.31
C GLU A 71 -8.58 12.38 5.42
N GLU A 72 -8.98 11.71 6.49
CA GLU A 72 -8.64 10.30 6.75
C GLU A 72 -9.09 9.35 5.62
N ASN A 73 -10.23 9.63 4.98
CA ASN A 73 -10.72 8.82 3.86
C ASN A 73 -9.72 8.74 2.69
N GLN A 74 -8.95 9.81 2.48
CA GLN A 74 -7.89 9.80 1.48
C GLN A 74 -6.73 8.88 1.89
N LEU A 75 -6.37 8.85 3.17
CA LEU A 75 -5.39 7.89 3.68
C LEU A 75 -5.88 6.46 3.47
N VAL A 76 -7.12 6.16 3.87
CA VAL A 76 -7.71 4.81 3.75
C VAL A 76 -7.67 4.31 2.31
N TYR A 77 -8.10 5.14 1.36
CA TYR A 77 -8.06 4.80 -0.06
C TYR A 77 -6.64 4.49 -0.56
N ASN A 78 -5.66 5.31 -0.18
CA ASN A 78 -4.28 5.12 -0.63
C ASN A 78 -3.61 3.90 0.03
N ILE A 79 -3.88 3.66 1.31
CA ILE A 79 -3.38 2.49 2.05
C ILE A 79 -3.95 1.20 1.49
N ASP A 80 -5.27 1.13 1.25
CA ASP A 80 -5.90 -0.05 0.65
C ASP A 80 -5.25 -0.39 -0.70
N TYR A 81 -4.98 0.63 -1.52
CA TYR A 81 -4.28 0.43 -2.79
C TYR A 81 -2.85 -0.09 -2.61
N LEU A 82 -2.09 0.47 -1.66
CA LEU A 82 -0.71 0.07 -1.37
C LEU A 82 -0.61 -1.35 -0.78
N LEU A 83 -1.58 -1.76 0.04
CA LEU A 83 -1.71 -3.12 0.55
C LEU A 83 -1.99 -4.10 -0.59
N LYS A 84 -2.96 -3.80 -1.45
CA LYS A 84 -3.29 -4.62 -2.64
C LYS A 84 -2.11 -4.77 -3.60
N ALA A 85 -1.29 -3.73 -3.72
CA ALA A 85 -0.08 -3.73 -4.54
C ALA A 85 1.16 -4.33 -3.85
N PHE A 86 1.00 -4.86 -2.63
CA PHE A 86 2.09 -5.42 -1.80
C PHE A 86 3.25 -4.44 -1.52
N CYS A 87 3.00 -3.13 -1.57
CA CYS A 87 4.01 -2.11 -1.26
C CYS A 87 4.21 -1.93 0.25
N ILE A 88 3.18 -2.23 1.04
CA ILE A 88 3.19 -2.19 2.51
C ILE A 88 2.48 -3.43 3.06
N LYS A 89 2.69 -3.72 4.34
CA LYS A 89 1.89 -4.68 5.12
C LYS A 89 1.31 -4.01 6.35
N SER A 90 0.13 -4.45 6.79
CA SER A 90 -0.47 -4.06 8.05
C SER A 90 -0.07 -5.03 9.16
N ILE A 91 0.23 -4.50 10.33
CA ILE A 91 0.52 -5.26 11.55
C ILE A 91 -0.45 -4.75 12.60
N GLU A 92 -1.25 -5.66 13.14
CA GLU A 92 -2.12 -5.36 14.25
C GLU A 92 -1.37 -5.69 15.54
N ASP A 93 -1.39 -4.76 16.49
CA ASP A 93 -0.87 -4.98 17.83
C ASP A 93 -2.00 -5.51 18.72
N ASP A 94 -1.89 -6.78 19.12
CA ASP A 94 -2.90 -7.47 19.93
C ASP A 94 -3.10 -6.83 21.32
N GLU A 95 -2.12 -6.09 21.84
CA GLU A 95 -2.21 -5.46 23.16
C GLU A 95 -2.89 -4.08 23.12
N SER A 96 -2.59 -3.29 22.09
CA SER A 96 -3.10 -1.91 21.95
C SER A 96 -4.27 -1.78 20.98
N ASN A 97 -4.56 -2.83 20.19
CA ASN A 97 -5.51 -2.84 19.08
C ASN A 97 -5.22 -1.72 18.06
N GLU A 98 -3.94 -1.34 17.93
CA GLU A 98 -3.47 -0.34 16.97
C GLU A 98 -2.94 -1.01 15.69
N ILE A 99 -3.15 -0.32 14.57
CA ILE A 99 -2.68 -0.74 13.25
C ILE A 99 -1.40 0.01 12.92
N PHE A 100 -0.36 -0.75 12.59
CA PHE A 100 0.91 -0.27 12.08
C PHE A 100 1.07 -0.65 10.61
N TYR A 101 1.75 0.20 9.85
CA TYR A 101 2.13 -0.07 8.47
C TYR A 101 3.64 -0.21 8.36
N GLU A 102 4.11 -1.30 7.75
CA GLU A 102 5.53 -1.55 7.46
C GLU A 102 5.76 -1.59 5.95
N ILE A 103 6.82 -0.95 5.47
CA ILE A 103 7.18 -0.97 4.06
C ILE A 103 7.78 -2.32 3.64
N THR A 104 7.37 -2.84 2.49
CA THR A 104 7.95 -4.06 1.90
C THR A 104 9.13 -3.75 0.98
N GLN A 105 9.82 -4.76 0.46
CA GLN A 105 10.83 -4.57 -0.59
C GLN A 105 10.24 -3.95 -1.86
N SER A 106 9.04 -4.36 -2.25
CA SER A 106 8.32 -3.76 -3.39
C SER A 106 8.03 -2.27 -3.15
N GLY A 107 7.69 -1.89 -1.91
CA GLY A 107 7.47 -0.49 -1.55
C GLY A 107 8.75 0.34 -1.61
N LYS A 108 9.90 -0.22 -1.24
CA LYS A 108 11.21 0.46 -1.23
C LYS A 108 11.74 0.86 -2.60
N VAL A 109 11.09 0.44 -3.69
CA VAL A 109 11.47 0.89 -5.04
C VAL A 109 11.53 2.41 -5.17
N ILE A 110 10.76 3.14 -4.35
CA ILE A 110 10.75 4.61 -4.30
C ILE A 110 12.14 5.21 -4.05
N GLU A 111 13.06 4.47 -3.43
CA GLU A 111 14.45 4.91 -3.20
C GLU A 111 15.23 5.09 -4.51
N TYR A 112 14.74 4.51 -5.61
CA TYR A 112 15.37 4.53 -6.93
C TYR A 112 14.58 5.35 -7.96
N LEU A 113 13.51 6.04 -7.53
CA LEU A 113 12.67 6.85 -8.39
C LEU A 113 12.97 8.32 -8.10
N GLU A 114 13.73 8.96 -8.99
CA GLU A 114 13.95 10.42 -8.98
C GLU A 114 12.67 11.21 -9.24
#